data_AF-A0A3L6KTH0-F1
#
_entry.id   AF-A0A3L6KTH0-F1
#
_cell.length_a   1.000
_cell.length_b   1.000
_cell.length_c   1.000
_cell.angle_alpha   90.00
_cell.angle_beta   90.00
_cell.angle_gamma   90.00
#
_symmetry.space_group_name_H-M   'P 1'
#
loop_
_entity.id
_entity.type
_entity.pdbx_description
1 polymer ?
#
loop_
_entity_poly.entity_id
_entity_poly.type
_entity_poly.pdbx_seq_one_letter_code
_entity_poly.pdbx_strand_id
1 'polypeptide(L)'
;MHSSPATSQDGFLLDFSLYRVAKYIRLLGYNAVCDSQLFRRDMVNRAVKDNLVLVTSSCALIEQAKAHNRTVQKHRSVIGGGKTVVAYDSDGESIYSEGDDDMREITFYELAHPTADNFFTLMVDAIRTLGLLYRRDRIFSRCVMCNEVLVEVVKEDVKEDVHPKVYEVYDAFTRCPACRKVFWGVDNGKVINYTAFRTLETLQRLFEAAMGPDLRPPRISHLCYFRSFPRRVHSTVFSYLSDADLRVLSVVVPKLKDLSDAVKKRSQSVR
;
A
#
# COMPACT_ATOMS: atom_id res chain seq x y z
N MET A 1 17.81 18.94 -14.41
CA MET A 1 16.45 19.52 -14.46
C MET A 1 15.49 18.50 -13.87
N HIS A 2 15.26 18.55 -12.56
CA HIS A 2 14.36 17.65 -11.86
C HIS A 2 12.99 18.33 -11.77
N SER A 3 12.13 18.03 -12.74
CA SER A 3 10.73 18.38 -12.69
C SER A 3 10.10 17.62 -11.52
N SER A 4 9.76 18.31 -10.43
CA SER A 4 8.80 17.78 -9.47
C SER A 4 7.47 17.56 -10.22
N PRO A 5 6.86 16.36 -10.21
CA PRO A 5 5.56 16.21 -10.82
C PRO A 5 4.53 16.89 -9.92
N ALA A 6 3.87 17.90 -10.49
CA ALA A 6 2.78 18.64 -9.90
C ALA A 6 1.69 17.69 -9.38
N THR A 7 1.32 17.87 -8.12
CA THR A 7 0.26 17.15 -7.38
C THR A 7 -1.14 17.53 -7.90
N SER A 8 -1.48 17.06 -9.10
CA SER A 8 -2.83 17.19 -9.70
C SER A 8 -3.51 15.84 -9.95
N GLN A 9 -2.85 14.74 -9.62
CA GLN A 9 -3.29 13.37 -9.90
C GLN A 9 -3.74 12.68 -8.60
N ASP A 10 -4.82 11.91 -8.69
CA ASP A 10 -5.51 11.32 -7.53
C ASP A 10 -4.96 9.94 -7.11
N GLY A 11 -4.02 9.38 -7.89
CA GLY A 11 -3.37 8.10 -7.60
C GLY A 11 -2.71 7.45 -8.80
N PHE A 12 -2.51 6.14 -8.70
CA PHE A 12 -1.89 5.30 -9.73
C PHE A 12 -2.84 4.18 -10.17
N LEU A 13 -2.90 3.92 -11.48
CA LEU A 13 -3.51 2.72 -12.05
C LEU A 13 -2.41 1.77 -12.52
N LEU A 14 -2.32 0.60 -11.92
CA LEU A 14 -1.34 -0.42 -12.26
C LEU A 14 -1.99 -1.60 -12.99
N ASP A 15 -1.29 -2.13 -13.99
CA ASP A 15 -1.67 -3.41 -14.58
C ASP A 15 -1.54 -4.56 -13.56
N PHE A 16 -2.28 -5.66 -13.76
CA PHE A 16 -2.35 -6.74 -12.78
C PHE A 16 -1.00 -7.48 -12.58
N SER A 17 -0.09 -7.46 -13.56
CA SER A 17 1.25 -8.04 -13.38
C SER A 17 2.05 -7.31 -12.30
N LEU A 18 1.75 -6.02 -12.07
CA LEU A 18 2.35 -5.18 -11.04
C LEU A 18 1.58 -5.21 -9.71
N TYR A 19 0.69 -6.18 -9.48
CA TYR A 19 -0.10 -6.24 -8.24
C TYR A 19 0.73 -6.25 -6.95
N ARG A 20 1.92 -6.88 -6.97
CA ARG A 20 2.85 -6.83 -5.83
C ARG A 20 3.38 -5.41 -5.57
N VAL A 21 3.66 -4.65 -6.63
CA VAL A 21 4.07 -3.24 -6.52
C VAL A 21 2.92 -2.40 -5.99
N ALA A 22 1.70 -2.59 -6.52
CA ALA A 22 0.50 -1.92 -6.05
C ALA A 22 0.27 -2.12 -4.54
N LYS A 23 0.50 -3.33 -4.01
CA LYS A 23 0.43 -3.59 -2.56
C LYS A 23 1.38 -2.73 -1.74
N TYR A 24 2.62 -2.53 -2.19
CA TYR A 24 3.59 -1.72 -1.48
C TYR A 24 3.26 -0.22 -1.56
N ILE A 25 2.74 0.24 -2.71
CA ILE A 25 2.25 1.61 -2.85
C ILE A 25 1.05 1.86 -1.91
N ARG A 26 0.12 0.89 -1.80
CA ARG A 26 -0.99 0.92 -0.82
C ARG A 26 -0.50 0.93 0.63
N LEU A 27 0.53 0.14 0.95
CA LEU A 27 1.15 0.13 2.28
C LEU A 27 1.71 1.51 2.64
N LEU A 28 2.23 2.26 1.67
CA LEU A 28 2.70 3.65 1.86
C LEU A 28 1.54 4.67 1.99
N GLY A 29 0.29 4.24 1.83
CA GLY A 29 -0.91 5.07 1.95
C GLY A 29 -1.33 5.78 0.66
N TYR A 30 -0.70 5.46 -0.47
CA TYR A 30 -1.07 6.01 -1.76
C TYR A 30 -2.25 5.25 -2.38
N ASN A 31 -3.09 5.97 -3.12
CA ASN A 31 -4.13 5.39 -3.96
C ASN A 31 -3.47 4.64 -5.13
N ALA A 32 -3.50 3.31 -5.11
CA ALA A 32 -2.97 2.44 -6.15
C ALA A 32 -4.00 1.41 -6.59
N VAL A 33 -4.74 1.74 -7.64
CA VAL A 33 -5.75 0.89 -8.27
C VAL A 33 -5.04 -0.20 -9.05
N CYS A 34 -5.47 -1.44 -8.86
CA CYS A 34 -4.96 -2.61 -9.59
C CYS A 34 -6.06 -3.66 -9.53
N ASP A 35 -6.74 -3.83 -10.66
CA ASP A 35 -7.94 -4.65 -10.80
C ASP A 35 -7.67 -5.77 -11.82
N SER A 36 -7.91 -7.01 -11.39
CA SER A 36 -7.77 -8.20 -12.24
C SER A 36 -8.85 -8.30 -13.32
N GLN A 37 -9.99 -7.63 -13.15
CA GLN A 37 -11.12 -7.68 -14.09
C GLN A 37 -11.04 -6.58 -15.15
N LEU A 38 -10.20 -5.56 -14.95
CA LEU A 38 -10.03 -4.48 -15.90
C LEU A 38 -9.24 -4.94 -17.12
N PHE A 39 -9.89 -4.95 -18.28
CA PHE A 39 -9.23 -5.32 -19.54
C PHE A 39 -8.23 -4.25 -19.98
N ARG A 40 -7.13 -4.69 -20.58
CA ARG A 40 -6.04 -3.84 -21.08
C ARG A 40 -6.53 -2.66 -21.92
N ARG A 41 -7.46 -2.92 -22.85
CA ARG A 41 -8.00 -1.90 -23.77
C ARG A 41 -8.69 -0.75 -23.05
N ASP A 42 -9.25 -1.02 -21.87
CA ASP A 42 -10.05 -0.07 -21.09
C ASP A 42 -9.21 0.68 -20.04
N MET A 43 -7.94 0.27 -19.84
CA MET A 43 -7.07 0.85 -18.81
C MET A 43 -6.75 2.32 -19.04
N VAL A 44 -6.46 2.73 -20.28
CA VAL A 44 -6.16 4.14 -20.61
C VAL A 44 -7.39 5.00 -20.33
N ASN A 45 -8.56 4.57 -20.81
CA ASN A 45 -9.82 5.27 -20.58
C ASN A 45 -10.14 5.37 -19.08
N ARG A 46 -9.91 4.28 -18.33
CA ARG A 46 -10.11 4.25 -16.88
C ARG A 46 -9.18 5.22 -16.16
N ALA A 47 -7.90 5.25 -16.51
CA ALA A 47 -6.92 6.16 -15.91
C ALA A 47 -7.25 7.62 -16.21
N VAL A 48 -7.68 7.95 -17.43
CA VAL A 48 -8.09 9.32 -17.78
C VAL A 48 -9.33 9.74 -16.99
N LYS A 49 -10.36 8.89 -16.98
CA LYS A 49 -11.62 9.15 -16.28
C LYS A 49 -11.44 9.38 -14.78
N ASP A 50 -10.60 8.57 -14.14
CA ASP A 50 -10.36 8.64 -12.70
C ASP A 50 -9.19 9.57 -12.33
N ASN A 51 -8.59 10.26 -13.30
CA ASN A 51 -7.42 11.14 -13.10
C ASN A 51 -6.26 10.42 -12.37
N LEU A 52 -5.92 9.23 -12.88
CA LEU A 52 -4.87 8.35 -12.37
C LEU A 52 -3.68 8.30 -13.32
N VAL A 53 -2.49 8.20 -12.74
CA VAL A 53 -1.26 7.93 -13.48
C VAL A 53 -1.19 6.44 -13.85
N LEU A 54 -1.05 6.11 -15.13
CA LEU A 54 -0.88 4.72 -15.58
C LEU A 54 0.55 4.24 -15.31
N VAL A 55 0.70 3.12 -14.63
CA VAL A 55 2.00 2.47 -14.42
C VAL A 55 1.94 1.06 -14.98
N THR A 56 2.85 0.74 -15.90
CA THR A 56 2.78 -0.53 -16.62
C THR A 56 4.17 -1.04 -17.02
N SER A 57 4.30 -2.36 -17.11
CA SER A 57 5.45 -3.00 -17.76
C SER A 57 5.18 -3.43 -19.21
N SER A 58 3.96 -3.19 -19.71
CA SER A 58 3.53 -3.63 -21.04
C SER A 58 3.78 -2.55 -22.09
N CYS A 59 4.70 -2.83 -23.03
CA CYS A 59 4.95 -2.00 -24.20
C CYS A 59 3.65 -1.68 -24.99
N ALA A 60 2.73 -2.64 -25.10
CA ALA A 60 1.46 -2.42 -25.79
C ALA A 60 0.58 -1.35 -25.12
N LEU A 61 0.52 -1.33 -23.78
CA LEU A 61 -0.21 -0.29 -23.04
C LEU A 61 0.47 1.07 -23.16
N ILE A 62 1.79 1.10 -23.19
CA ILE A 62 2.57 2.32 -23.39
C ILE A 62 2.28 2.93 -24.76
N GLU A 63 2.28 2.12 -25.81
CA GLU A 63 1.93 2.59 -27.15
C GLU A 63 0.47 3.04 -27.24
N GLN A 64 -0.45 2.38 -26.53
CA GLN A 64 -1.84 2.82 -26.43
C GLN A 64 -1.95 4.19 -25.73
N ALA A 65 -1.24 4.41 -24.62
CA ALA A 65 -1.23 5.69 -23.92
C ALA A 65 -0.62 6.82 -24.76
N LYS A 66 0.48 6.54 -25.49
CA LYS A 66 1.06 7.49 -26.46
C LYS A 66 0.06 7.82 -27.58
N ALA A 67 -0.65 6.83 -28.12
CA ALA A 67 -1.65 7.04 -29.15
C ALA A 67 -2.83 7.90 -28.68
N HIS A 68 -3.28 7.69 -27.43
CA HIS A 68 -4.27 8.54 -26.78
C HIS A 68 -3.80 9.99 -26.69
N ASN A 69 -2.60 10.23 -26.15
CA ASN A 69 -2.06 11.60 -26.03
C ASN A 69 -1.92 12.30 -27.39
N ARG A 70 -1.46 11.58 -28.43
CA ARG A 70 -1.43 12.13 -29.80
C ARG A 70 -2.83 12.54 -30.29
N THR A 71 -3.85 11.78 -29.95
CA THR A 71 -5.24 12.06 -30.33
C THR A 71 -5.77 13.29 -29.60
N VAL A 72 -5.55 13.38 -28.28
CA VAL A 72 -5.93 14.54 -27.47
C VAL A 72 -5.22 15.81 -27.96
N GLN A 73 -3.92 15.73 -28.26
CA GLN A 73 -3.15 16.87 -28.77
C GLN A 73 -3.66 17.35 -30.14
N LYS A 74 -3.99 16.44 -31.06
CA LYS A 74 -4.65 16.79 -32.32
C LYS A 74 -6.01 17.47 -32.07
N HIS A 75 -6.83 16.93 -31.17
CA HIS A 75 -8.14 17.49 -30.86
C HIS A 75 -8.04 18.88 -30.23
N ARG A 76 -7.08 19.11 -29.31
CA ARG A 76 -6.76 20.43 -28.76
C ARG A 76 -6.29 21.42 -29.82
N SER A 77 -5.52 20.95 -30.80
CA SER A 77 -5.05 21.79 -31.91
C SER A 77 -6.20 22.21 -32.85
N VAL A 78 -7.24 21.38 -32.98
CA VAL A 78 -8.44 21.65 -33.79
C VAL A 78 -9.45 22.53 -33.03
N ILE A 79 -9.68 22.28 -31.74
CA ILE A 79 -10.60 23.06 -30.88
C ILE A 79 -10.02 24.40 -30.43
N GLY A 80 -8.72 24.64 -30.67
CA GLY A 80 -8.11 25.97 -30.58
C GLY A 80 -8.82 27.07 -31.41
N GLY A 81 -9.82 26.72 -32.23
CA GLY A 81 -10.79 27.65 -32.82
C GLY A 81 -12.23 27.41 -32.37
N GLY A 82 -12.63 27.99 -31.23
CA GLY A 82 -14.01 28.36 -30.88
C GLY A 82 -15.03 27.23 -30.61
N LYS A 83 -15.77 27.32 -29.49
CA LYS A 83 -16.99 26.52 -29.28
C LYS A 83 -17.98 26.80 -30.41
N THR A 84 -18.53 25.76 -31.04
CA THR A 84 -19.54 25.93 -32.09
C THR A 84 -20.92 26.14 -31.44
N VAL A 85 -21.63 27.20 -31.81
CA VAL A 85 -23.03 27.38 -31.43
C VAL A 85 -23.86 26.33 -32.16
N VAL A 86 -24.50 25.43 -31.41
CA VAL A 86 -25.30 24.31 -31.94
C VAL A 86 -26.79 24.58 -31.91
N ALA A 87 -27.26 25.46 -31.03
CA ALA A 87 -28.65 25.88 -30.96
C ALA A 87 -28.80 27.24 -30.27
N TYR A 88 -30.02 27.78 -30.23
CA TYR A 88 -30.42 28.89 -29.38
C TYR A 88 -31.60 28.42 -28.51
N ASP A 89 -31.67 28.84 -27.25
CA ASP A 89 -32.82 28.52 -26.40
C ASP A 89 -34.04 29.43 -26.69
N SER A 90 -35.15 29.23 -25.97
CA SER A 90 -36.38 30.00 -26.15
C SER A 90 -36.22 31.50 -25.87
N ASP A 91 -35.18 31.87 -25.12
CA ASP A 91 -34.89 33.23 -24.70
C ASP A 91 -33.84 33.88 -25.62
N GLY A 92 -33.34 33.14 -26.61
CA GLY A 92 -32.40 33.62 -27.64
C GLY A 92 -30.93 33.50 -27.24
N GLU A 93 -30.61 32.81 -26.14
CA GLU A 93 -29.23 32.59 -25.71
C GLU A 93 -28.57 31.46 -26.52
N SER A 94 -27.29 31.63 -26.84
CA SER A 94 -26.52 30.67 -27.64
C SER A 94 -26.18 29.41 -26.84
N ILE A 95 -26.58 28.23 -27.33
CA ILE A 95 -26.19 26.93 -26.80
C ILE A 95 -24.96 26.45 -27.56
N TYR A 96 -23.84 26.32 -26.87
CA TYR A 96 -22.58 25.82 -27.42
C TYR A 96 -22.51 24.30 -27.36
N SER A 97 -21.76 23.66 -28.26
CA SER A 97 -21.44 22.25 -28.13
C SER A 97 -20.76 22.01 -26.77
N GLU A 98 -21.28 21.07 -25.99
CA GLU A 98 -20.56 20.56 -24.83
C GLU A 98 -19.27 19.93 -25.36
N GLY A 99 -18.15 20.62 -25.14
CA GLY A 99 -16.85 20.06 -25.43
C GLY A 99 -16.71 18.79 -24.59
N ASP A 100 -16.25 17.72 -25.23
CA ASP A 100 -15.90 16.46 -24.58
C ASP A 100 -14.76 16.72 -23.57
N ASP A 101 -15.13 17.24 -22.39
CA ASP A 101 -14.24 17.75 -21.33
C ASP A 101 -13.43 16.62 -20.66
N ASP A 102 -13.69 15.38 -21.10
CA ASP A 102 -13.02 14.14 -20.71
C ASP A 102 -11.76 13.82 -21.54
N MET A 103 -11.48 14.57 -22.63
CA MET A 103 -10.28 14.36 -23.45
C MET A 103 -9.03 15.00 -22.81
N ARG A 104 -8.51 14.36 -21.77
CA ARG A 104 -7.25 14.75 -21.11
C ARG A 104 -6.09 13.85 -21.53
N GLU A 105 -4.90 14.43 -21.57
CA GLU A 105 -3.67 13.67 -21.75
C GLU A 105 -3.42 12.82 -20.50
N ILE A 106 -2.99 11.58 -20.70
CA ILE A 106 -2.65 10.65 -19.64
C ILE A 106 -1.16 10.77 -19.29
N THR A 107 -0.86 10.82 -18.00
CA THR A 107 0.51 10.62 -17.50
C THR A 107 0.74 9.13 -17.30
N PHE A 108 1.87 8.62 -17.78
CA PHE A 108 2.21 7.21 -17.59
C PHE A 108 3.70 7.01 -17.29
N TYR A 109 4.01 5.95 -16.55
CA TYR A 109 5.36 5.49 -16.25
C TYR A 109 5.54 4.03 -16.64
N GLU A 110 6.68 3.75 -17.27
CA GLU A 110 7.12 2.39 -17.55
C GLU A 110 7.93 1.86 -16.37
N LEU A 111 7.64 0.63 -15.94
CA LEU A 111 8.48 -0.10 -15.00
C LEU A 111 8.97 -1.40 -15.64
N ALA A 112 10.13 -1.87 -15.20
CA ALA A 112 10.64 -3.17 -15.61
C ALA A 112 9.66 -4.30 -15.25
N HIS A 113 9.67 -5.39 -16.03
CA HIS A 113 8.80 -6.53 -15.77
C HIS A 113 9.20 -7.23 -14.44
N PRO A 114 8.25 -7.51 -13.53
CA PRO A 114 8.54 -8.13 -12.25
C PRO A 114 8.96 -9.59 -12.41
N THR A 115 10.13 -9.93 -11.87
CA THR A 115 10.56 -11.31 -11.59
C THR A 115 10.66 -11.51 -10.07
N ALA A 116 10.74 -12.77 -9.62
CA ALA A 116 10.85 -13.06 -8.19
C ALA A 116 12.12 -12.45 -7.59
N ASP A 117 13.23 -12.51 -8.32
CA ASP A 117 14.56 -12.12 -7.85
C ASP A 117 14.82 -10.60 -7.94
N ASN A 118 14.04 -9.87 -8.74
CA ASN A 118 14.25 -8.44 -8.97
C ASN A 118 13.31 -7.51 -8.17
N PHE A 119 12.41 -8.06 -7.34
CA PHE A 119 11.33 -7.26 -6.76
C PHE A 119 11.81 -6.08 -5.89
N PHE A 120 12.89 -6.25 -5.13
CA PHE A 120 13.45 -5.16 -4.32
C PHE A 120 13.92 -4.01 -5.22
N THR A 121 14.72 -4.32 -6.24
CA THR A 121 15.21 -3.35 -7.22
C THR A 121 14.06 -2.68 -7.97
N LEU A 122 13.05 -3.46 -8.37
CA LEU A 122 11.83 -2.93 -9.01
C LEU A 122 11.10 -1.95 -8.10
N MET A 123 10.95 -2.25 -6.81
CA MET A 123 10.32 -1.33 -5.86
C MET A 123 11.14 -0.06 -5.64
N VAL A 124 12.48 -0.17 -5.62
CA VAL A 124 13.38 0.99 -5.56
C VAL A 124 13.19 1.89 -6.78
N ASP A 125 13.14 1.31 -7.97
CA ASP A 125 12.87 2.02 -9.21
C ASP A 125 11.48 2.68 -9.19
N ALA A 126 10.45 1.95 -8.77
CA ALA A 126 9.10 2.48 -8.62
C ALA A 126 9.03 3.68 -7.66
N ILE A 127 9.74 3.65 -6.52
CA ILE A 127 9.79 4.78 -5.57
C ILE A 127 10.37 6.03 -6.24
N ARG A 128 11.47 5.87 -6.99
CA ARG A 128 12.12 6.99 -7.70
C ARG A 128 11.25 7.53 -8.82
N THR A 129 10.83 6.65 -9.72
CA THR A 129 10.09 7.00 -10.94
C THR A 129 8.74 7.63 -10.65
N LEU A 130 8.03 7.12 -9.63
CA LEU A 130 6.72 7.63 -9.23
C LEU A 130 6.79 8.79 -8.21
N GLY A 131 7.99 9.18 -7.75
CA GLY A 131 8.17 10.24 -6.76
C GLY A 131 7.47 9.97 -5.43
N LEU A 132 7.46 8.71 -4.97
CA LEU A 132 6.80 8.35 -3.71
C LEU A 132 7.55 8.95 -2.52
N LEU A 133 6.81 9.36 -1.49
CA LEU A 133 7.33 9.95 -0.27
C LEU A 133 7.07 9.03 0.91
N TYR A 134 8.06 8.93 1.80
CA TYR A 134 7.93 8.20 3.04
C TYR A 134 7.20 9.05 4.08
N ARG A 135 5.90 8.82 4.26
CA ARG A 135 5.05 9.53 5.22
C ARG A 135 4.49 8.58 6.26
N ARG A 136 5.05 8.63 7.48
CA ARG A 136 4.76 7.67 8.55
C ARG A 136 3.29 7.67 8.98
N ASP A 137 2.65 8.83 8.95
CA ASP A 137 1.23 9.06 9.21
C ASP A 137 0.30 8.36 8.21
N ARG A 138 0.77 8.09 6.99
CA ARG A 138 -0.03 7.46 5.93
C ARG A 138 0.20 5.96 5.81
N ILE A 139 1.27 5.43 6.40
CA ILE A 139 1.59 4.02 6.27
C ILE A 139 0.52 3.17 6.97
N PHE A 140 0.06 2.11 6.30
CA PHE A 140 -1.05 1.25 6.72
C PHE A 140 -2.42 1.94 6.79
N SER A 141 -2.60 3.10 6.15
CA SER A 141 -3.90 3.79 6.10
C SER A 141 -4.87 3.25 5.04
N ARG A 142 -4.39 2.40 4.12
CA ARG A 142 -5.18 1.83 3.02
C ARG A 142 -5.17 0.30 3.03
N CYS A 143 -6.27 -0.26 2.56
CA CYS A 143 -6.43 -1.69 2.38
C CYS A 143 -5.47 -2.19 1.30
N VAL A 144 -4.56 -3.09 1.67
CA VAL A 144 -3.65 -3.70 0.69
C VAL A 144 -4.35 -4.55 -0.38
N MET A 145 -5.60 -4.98 -0.13
CA MET A 145 -6.37 -5.83 -1.04
C MET A 145 -7.16 -5.00 -2.07
N CYS A 146 -7.98 -4.06 -1.59
CA CYS A 146 -8.92 -3.30 -2.43
C CYS A 146 -8.64 -1.80 -2.48
N ASN A 147 -7.52 -1.34 -1.89
CA ASN A 147 -7.05 0.05 -1.95
C ASN A 147 -7.87 1.08 -1.14
N GLU A 148 -9.03 0.72 -0.59
CA GLU A 148 -9.83 1.65 0.20
C GLU A 148 -9.17 2.16 1.48
N VAL A 149 -9.54 3.37 1.89
CA VAL A 149 -9.06 3.94 3.17
C VAL A 149 -9.64 3.12 4.33
N LEU A 150 -8.77 2.73 5.26
CA LEU A 150 -9.17 1.95 6.43
C LEU A 150 -9.80 2.86 7.47
N VAL A 151 -10.82 2.34 8.14
CA VAL A 151 -11.49 3.03 9.25
C VAL A 151 -11.13 2.34 10.57
N GLU A 152 -10.96 3.12 11.63
CA GLU A 152 -10.83 2.58 12.97
C GLU A 152 -12.15 1.92 13.40
N VAL A 153 -12.05 0.82 14.12
CA VAL A 153 -13.21 0.08 14.64
C VAL A 153 -13.00 -0.26 16.10
N VAL A 154 -14.07 -0.23 16.87
CA VAL A 154 -14.03 -0.64 18.27
C VAL A 154 -13.70 -2.13 18.37
N LYS A 155 -12.99 -2.50 19.44
CA LYS A 155 -12.47 -3.86 19.61
C LYS A 155 -13.60 -4.89 19.61
N GLU A 156 -14.70 -4.58 20.28
CA GLU A 156 -15.85 -5.46 20.47
C GLU A 156 -16.44 -5.90 19.11
N ASP A 157 -16.47 -4.99 18.12
CA ASP A 157 -17.04 -5.24 16.79
C ASP A 157 -16.24 -6.23 15.94
N VAL A 158 -14.99 -6.51 16.29
CA VAL A 158 -14.12 -7.42 15.51
C VAL A 158 -13.96 -8.79 16.14
N LYS A 159 -14.58 -9.05 17.30
CA LYS A 159 -14.35 -10.27 18.10
C LYS A 159 -14.51 -11.57 17.31
N GLU A 160 -15.53 -11.64 16.45
CA GLU A 160 -15.84 -12.82 15.64
C GLU A 160 -15.12 -12.81 14.27
N ASP A 161 -14.53 -11.68 13.87
CA ASP A 161 -13.83 -11.53 12.58
C ASP A 161 -12.32 -11.84 12.68
N VAL A 162 -11.76 -11.83 13.89
CA VAL A 162 -10.34 -12.11 14.13
C VAL A 162 -10.14 -13.36 14.95
N HIS A 163 -8.99 -14.01 14.77
CA HIS A 163 -8.64 -15.16 15.58
C HIS A 163 -8.61 -14.78 17.08
N PRO A 164 -9.13 -15.60 18.02
CA PRO A 164 -9.23 -15.25 19.44
C PRO A 164 -7.91 -14.78 20.08
N LYS A 165 -6.80 -15.37 19.64
CA LYS A 165 -5.45 -14.97 20.06
C LYS A 165 -5.08 -13.54 19.65
N VAL A 166 -5.53 -13.07 18.50
CA VAL A 166 -5.33 -11.68 18.02
C VAL A 166 -6.16 -10.74 18.88
N TYR A 167 -7.45 -11.05 19.06
CA TYR A 167 -8.37 -10.26 19.90
C TYR A 167 -7.83 -10.01 21.31
N GLU A 168 -7.23 -11.03 21.94
CA GLU A 168 -6.71 -10.86 23.29
C GLU A 168 -5.40 -10.05 23.36
N VAL A 169 -4.62 -9.96 22.27
CA VAL A 169 -3.31 -9.31 22.29
C VAL A 169 -3.38 -7.83 21.91
N TYR A 170 -4.32 -7.46 21.05
CA TYR A 170 -4.39 -6.13 20.46
C TYR A 170 -5.69 -5.41 20.84
N ASP A 171 -5.60 -4.10 21.01
CA ASP A 171 -6.75 -3.24 21.30
C ASP A 171 -7.12 -2.34 20.12
N ALA A 172 -6.15 -1.99 19.27
CA ALA A 172 -6.38 -1.18 18.08
C ALA A 172 -6.60 -2.05 16.84
N PHE A 173 -7.73 -1.82 16.18
CA PHE A 173 -8.12 -2.50 14.95
C PHE A 173 -8.60 -1.48 13.91
N THR A 174 -8.33 -1.80 12.64
CA THR A 174 -8.92 -1.08 11.51
C THR A 174 -9.65 -2.05 10.60
N ARG A 175 -10.70 -1.59 9.95
CA ARG A 175 -11.50 -2.38 9.00
C ARG A 175 -11.56 -1.66 7.66
N CYS A 176 -11.54 -2.44 6.59
CA CYS A 176 -11.84 -1.90 5.28
C CYS A 176 -13.37 -1.81 5.06
N PRO A 177 -13.94 -0.65 4.67
CA PRO A 177 -15.38 -0.52 4.45
C PRO A 177 -15.87 -1.34 3.25
N ALA A 178 -15.04 -1.54 2.22
CA ALA A 178 -15.41 -2.28 1.02
C ALA A 178 -15.30 -3.81 1.19
N CYS A 179 -14.12 -4.33 1.55
CA CYS A 179 -13.90 -5.77 1.63
C CYS A 179 -14.10 -6.38 3.02
N ARG A 180 -14.42 -5.55 4.04
CA ARG A 180 -14.64 -5.92 5.45
C ARG A 180 -13.46 -6.61 6.16
N LYS A 181 -12.31 -6.71 5.51
CA LYS A 181 -11.10 -7.28 6.11
C LYS A 181 -10.64 -6.43 7.29
N VAL A 182 -10.38 -7.10 8.41
CA VAL A 182 -9.84 -6.50 9.63
C VAL A 182 -8.31 -6.55 9.60
N PHE A 183 -7.69 -5.46 10.03
CA PHE A 183 -6.25 -5.27 10.15
C PHE A 183 -5.89 -4.86 11.57
N TRP A 184 -4.68 -5.22 12.00
CA TRP A 184 -4.12 -4.89 13.31
C TRP A 184 -2.60 -4.78 13.21
N GLY A 185 -1.97 -4.12 14.18
CA GLY A 185 -0.51 -3.97 14.22
C GLY A 185 -0.02 -2.54 14.26
N VAL A 186 -0.94 -1.57 14.16
CA VAL A 186 -0.68 -0.15 14.40
C VAL A 186 -1.68 0.34 15.44
N ASP A 187 -1.19 1.12 16.40
CA ASP A 187 -1.98 1.74 17.46
C ASP A 187 -1.44 3.15 17.67
N ASN A 188 -2.29 4.16 17.46
CA ASN A 188 -1.92 5.58 17.59
C ASN A 188 -0.61 5.93 16.85
N GLY A 189 -0.46 5.43 15.62
CA GLY A 189 0.73 5.65 14.78
C GLY A 189 1.98 4.86 15.20
N LYS A 190 1.90 4.04 16.25
CA LYS A 190 2.99 3.15 16.70
C LYS A 190 2.76 1.75 16.18
N VAL A 191 3.85 1.10 15.77
CA VAL A 191 3.79 -0.30 15.33
C VAL A 191 3.95 -1.23 16.52
N ILE A 192 2.98 -2.13 16.66
CA ILE A 192 2.79 -2.94 17.86
C ILE A 192 2.88 -4.44 17.63
N ASN A 193 2.90 -4.87 16.36
CA ASN A 193 3.12 -6.27 16.01
C ASN A 193 4.38 -6.48 15.16
N TYR A 194 4.93 -7.69 15.24
CA TYR A 194 6.18 -8.01 14.55
C TYR A 194 6.04 -7.94 13.02
N THR A 195 4.90 -8.34 12.47
CA THR A 195 4.68 -8.33 11.01
C THR A 195 4.69 -6.90 10.44
N ALA A 196 3.98 -5.97 11.06
CA ALA A 196 3.99 -4.57 10.69
C ALA A 196 5.37 -3.93 10.94
N PHE A 197 6.08 -4.35 12.00
CA PHE A 197 7.45 -3.88 12.27
C PHE A 197 8.39 -4.26 11.12
N ARG A 198 8.38 -5.53 10.69
CA ARG A 198 9.18 -6.01 9.56
C ARG A 198 8.77 -5.40 8.23
N THR A 199 7.48 -5.09 8.07
CA THR A 199 6.98 -4.39 6.88
C THR A 199 7.52 -2.97 6.84
N LEU A 200 7.44 -2.22 7.95
CA LEU A 200 8.04 -0.88 8.03
C LEU A 200 9.55 -0.92 7.77
N GLU A 201 10.28 -1.85 8.40
CA GLU A 201 11.72 -1.98 8.20
C GLU A 201 12.05 -2.22 6.71
N THR A 202 11.28 -3.07 6.04
CA THR A 202 11.40 -3.28 4.59
C THR A 202 11.16 -1.99 3.81
N LEU A 203 10.10 -1.24 4.12
CA LEU A 203 9.80 0.04 3.47
C LEU A 203 10.92 1.06 3.69
N GLN A 204 11.49 1.12 4.89
CA GLN A 204 12.61 2.02 5.19
C GLN A 204 13.83 1.69 4.33
N ARG A 205 14.20 0.41 4.25
CA ARG A 205 15.32 -0.05 3.41
C ARG A 205 15.12 0.26 1.93
N LEU A 206 13.89 0.13 1.43
CA LEU A 206 13.56 0.50 0.04
C LEU A 206 13.78 1.99 -0.21
N PHE A 207 13.37 2.85 0.73
CA PHE A 207 13.53 4.30 0.62
C PHE A 207 14.98 4.74 0.78
N GLU A 208 15.73 4.15 1.71
CA GLU A 208 17.18 4.38 1.86
C GLU A 208 17.93 4.03 0.56
N ALA A 209 17.58 2.91 -0.07
CA ALA A 209 18.13 2.53 -1.36
C ALA A 209 17.71 3.47 -2.50
N ALA A 210 16.47 3.98 -2.48
CA ALA A 210 15.93 4.85 -3.53
C ALA A 210 16.48 6.30 -3.48
N MET A 211 16.55 6.91 -2.30
CA MET A 211 16.76 8.35 -2.15
C MET A 211 18.18 8.73 -1.70
N GLY A 212 19.06 7.74 -1.50
CA GLY A 212 20.43 7.97 -1.03
C GLY A 212 20.53 8.19 0.49
N PRO A 213 21.73 8.40 1.02
CA PRO A 213 22.04 8.36 2.46
C PRO A 213 21.39 9.49 3.29
N ASP A 214 20.83 10.50 2.63
CA ASP A 214 20.25 11.69 3.27
C ASP A 214 18.81 11.47 3.73
N LEU A 215 18.07 10.54 3.12
CA LEU A 215 16.78 10.12 3.63
C LEU A 215 17.00 9.02 4.68
N ARG A 216 16.92 9.40 5.96
CA ARG A 216 16.92 8.44 7.08
C ARG A 216 15.54 8.37 7.72
N PRO A 217 14.69 7.42 7.29
CA PRO A 217 13.46 7.15 7.99
C PRO A 217 13.73 6.92 9.49
N PRO A 218 12.81 7.33 10.40
CA PRO A 218 13.03 7.16 11.83
C PRO A 218 13.21 5.68 12.17
N ARG A 219 14.38 5.30 12.71
CA ARG A 219 14.66 3.92 13.12
C ARG A 219 13.57 3.44 14.06
N ILE A 220 13.06 2.24 13.81
CA ILE A 220 12.08 1.62 14.70
C ILE A 220 12.86 1.01 15.86
N SER A 221 12.88 1.71 17.00
CA SER A 221 13.69 1.31 18.15
C SER A 221 12.99 0.32 19.08
N HIS A 222 11.66 0.20 19.02
CA HIS A 222 10.92 -0.62 19.99
C HIS A 222 9.73 -1.35 19.36
N LEU A 223 9.60 -2.63 19.71
CA LEU A 223 8.35 -3.37 19.62
C LEU A 223 7.74 -3.39 21.03
N CYS A 224 6.56 -2.81 21.21
CA CYS A 224 6.01 -2.58 22.55
C CYS A 224 5.43 -3.85 23.21
N TYR A 225 5.18 -4.92 22.44
CA TYR A 225 4.45 -6.09 22.95
C TYR A 225 5.32 -7.36 22.86
N PHE A 226 5.78 -7.85 24.02
CA PHE A 226 6.48 -9.14 24.11
C PHE A 226 5.65 -10.27 23.46
N ARG A 227 4.32 -10.25 23.62
CA ARG A 227 3.38 -11.23 23.07
C ARG A 227 3.31 -11.22 21.53
N SER A 228 3.78 -10.15 20.89
CA SER A 228 3.80 -9.97 19.44
C SER A 228 5.07 -10.50 18.79
N PHE A 229 6.09 -10.89 19.55
CA PHE A 229 7.31 -11.45 18.98
C PHE A 229 7.10 -12.86 18.41
N PRO A 230 7.89 -13.26 17.39
CA PRO A 230 7.87 -14.62 16.89
C PRO A 230 8.20 -15.64 17.97
N ARG A 231 7.61 -16.84 17.88
CA ARG A 231 7.92 -17.97 18.78
C ARG A 231 9.41 -18.23 18.92
N ARG A 232 10.19 -18.07 17.85
CA ARG A 232 11.64 -18.27 17.87
C ARG A 232 12.34 -17.30 18.83
N VAL A 233 11.92 -16.03 18.87
CA VAL A 233 12.44 -15.03 19.81
C VAL A 233 12.07 -15.43 21.24
N HIS A 234 10.81 -15.83 21.48
CA HIS A 234 10.40 -16.33 22.80
C HIS A 234 11.24 -17.54 23.23
N SER A 235 11.43 -18.53 22.37
CA SER A 235 12.25 -19.71 22.68
C SER A 235 13.68 -19.34 23.02
N THR A 236 14.29 -18.40 22.29
CA THR A 236 15.64 -17.90 22.59
C THR A 236 15.68 -17.21 23.95
N VAL A 237 14.78 -16.25 24.22
CA VAL A 237 14.71 -15.58 25.53
C VAL A 237 14.51 -16.60 26.65
N PHE A 238 13.60 -17.55 26.47
CA PHE A 238 13.27 -18.57 27.48
C PHE A 238 14.43 -19.52 27.75
N SER A 239 15.30 -19.76 26.77
CA SER A 239 16.48 -20.60 26.96
C SER A 239 17.52 -20.01 27.92
N TYR A 240 17.45 -18.70 28.18
CA TYR A 240 18.30 -18.02 29.16
C TYR A 240 17.68 -17.94 30.57
N LEU A 241 16.42 -18.38 30.75
CA LEU A 241 15.71 -18.31 32.03
C LEU A 241 15.88 -19.59 32.85
N SER A 242 15.93 -19.46 34.18
CA SER A 242 15.93 -20.61 35.07
C SER A 242 14.56 -21.32 35.09
N ASP A 243 14.50 -22.56 35.58
CA ASP A 243 13.24 -23.28 35.75
C ASP A 243 12.25 -22.54 36.67
N ALA A 244 12.76 -21.83 37.67
CA ALA A 244 11.97 -20.99 38.56
C ALA A 244 11.37 -19.79 37.82
N ASP A 245 12.18 -19.09 37.03
CA ASP A 245 11.73 -17.93 36.24
C ASP A 245 10.74 -18.35 35.16
N LEU A 246 10.94 -19.50 34.52
CA LEU A 246 9.98 -20.05 33.55
C LEU A 246 8.65 -20.40 34.21
N ARG A 247 8.64 -20.86 35.48
CA ARG A 247 7.39 -21.06 36.23
C ARG A 247 6.69 -19.73 36.47
N VAL A 248 7.41 -18.71 36.95
CA VAL A 248 6.84 -17.36 37.16
C VAL A 248 6.29 -16.80 35.84
N LEU A 249 7.06 -16.90 34.75
CA LEU A 249 6.65 -16.42 33.45
C LEU A 249 5.42 -17.15 32.90
N SER A 250 5.29 -18.46 33.16
CA SER A 250 4.09 -19.21 32.80
C SER A 250 2.85 -18.82 33.63
N VAL A 251 3.02 -18.21 34.80
CA VAL A 251 1.92 -17.67 35.61
C VAL A 251 1.55 -16.26 35.14
N VAL A 252 2.56 -15.41 34.93
CA VAL A 252 2.37 -14.02 34.49
C VAL A 252 1.86 -13.96 33.04
N VAL A 253 2.29 -14.90 32.19
CA VAL A 253 1.90 -15.01 30.78
C VAL A 253 1.43 -16.44 30.48
N PRO A 254 0.21 -16.84 30.94
CA PRO A 254 -0.30 -18.20 30.82
C PRO A 254 -0.25 -18.78 29.41
N LYS A 255 -0.39 -17.93 28.39
CA LYS A 255 -0.34 -18.33 26.97
C LYS A 255 1.01 -18.79 26.45
N LEU A 256 2.08 -18.49 27.17
CA LEU A 256 3.43 -18.94 26.80
C LEU A 256 3.83 -20.21 27.57
N LYS A 257 2.95 -20.73 28.43
CA LYS A 257 3.18 -21.95 29.22
C LYS A 257 3.60 -23.13 28.36
N ASP A 258 2.86 -23.43 27.28
CA ASP A 258 3.21 -24.54 26.38
C ASP A 258 4.63 -24.41 25.82
N LEU A 259 5.05 -23.17 25.54
CA LEU A 259 6.38 -22.88 25.02
C LEU A 259 7.45 -22.96 26.12
N SER A 260 7.16 -22.46 27.32
CA SER A 260 8.02 -22.60 28.49
C SER A 260 8.23 -24.08 28.83
N ASP A 261 7.18 -24.89 28.79
CA ASP A 261 7.24 -26.34 29.04
C ASP A 261 8.03 -27.06 27.94
N ALA A 262 7.87 -26.68 26.67
CA ALA A 262 8.64 -27.22 25.56
C ALA A 262 10.15 -26.90 25.68
N VAL A 263 10.51 -25.70 26.15
CA VAL A 263 11.91 -25.32 26.37
C VAL A 263 12.51 -26.11 27.54
N LYS A 264 11.78 -26.28 28.65
CA LYS A 264 12.21 -27.11 29.78
C LYS A 264 12.54 -28.54 29.37
N LYS A 265 11.64 -29.17 28.59
CA LYS A 265 11.85 -30.54 28.09
C LYS A 265 13.13 -30.67 27.26
N ARG A 266 13.46 -29.67 26.43
CA ARG A 266 14.70 -29.65 25.64
C ARG A 266 15.96 -29.48 26.50
N SER A 267 15.91 -28.61 27.52
CA SER A 267 17.04 -28.44 28.43
C SER A 267 17.36 -29.70 29.24
N GLN A 268 16.33 -30.52 29.51
CA GLN A 268 16.46 -31.80 30.22
C GLN A 268 16.92 -32.96 29.32
N SER A 269 16.69 -32.92 28.00
CA SER A 269 17.09 -33.99 27.07
C SER A 269 18.53 -33.85 26.54
N VAL A 270 19.21 -32.75 26.83
CA VAL A 270 20.59 -32.45 26.39
C VAL A 270 21.59 -32.66 27.54
N ARG A 271 21.11 -32.98 28.75
CA ARG A 271 21.91 -33.43 29.89
C ARG A 271 21.86 -34.94 30.00
#